data_AF-A0A7X2PTT8-F1
#
_entry.id   AF-A0A7X2PTT8-F1
#
_cell.length_a   1.000
_cell.length_b   1.000
_cell.length_c   1.000
_cell.angle_alpha   90.00
_cell.angle_beta   90.00
_cell.angle_gamma   90.00
#
_symmetry.space_group_name_H-M   'P 1'
#
loop_
_entity.id
_entity.type
_entity.pdbx_description
1 polymer ?
#
loop_
_entity_poly.entity_id
_entity_poly.type
_entity_poly.pdbx_seq_one_letter_code
_entity_poly.pdbx_strand_id
1 'polypeptide(L)'
;MTETAWKTLLAVLLPVALWFWPLQLEPTAQHAIAIALFMILAWATEVLDHGITGLIGCYLFWALGVARFDVAFSGFADDTPWFLMGAILFGTMASKSGLAKRLAYMITIRTGTSYSRLLLALILSDFLLTILVPSGMARVTIMAAVAIGLIGAFGLGVGSNVGRGMFLILTYTAGVFDKSIIAGASAITGRGIIEKVGHVEVLWSQWLIAYLPSDIITILVAWRVTLWLYPPEVASLPGGVEHLRDELRKAGPWTALEKKTLGLMLAAIAFWATDFLHHIPSSMIGLGIGLMSLLPFLGILGVEDLKKLNFLQLFFVAAAVSMGKVLSAANGLAVLTNVVFAWLEPLLARPFLSTFALYWTGFVYHLFLASEISMLGTSTPLLMQFATTHGLSPLKLGMLWVFSSGGKIFVYQSGVLVLGYAYGYFRAKDILRLGLIMSLADSLMLLIVVPFYWPLIGIR
;
A
#
# COMPACT_ATOMS: atom_id res chain seq x y z
N MET A 1 -1.09 -33.18 12.95
CA MET A 1 -2.01 -32.18 12.39
C MET A 1 -1.31 -31.50 11.23
N THR A 2 -1.92 -31.45 10.05
CA THR A 2 -1.37 -30.69 8.92
C THR A 2 -1.26 -29.20 9.29
N GLU A 3 -0.35 -28.46 8.65
CA GLU A 3 -0.17 -27.02 8.93
C GLU A 3 -1.49 -26.22 8.79
N THR A 4 -2.37 -26.67 7.90
CA THR A 4 -3.69 -26.08 7.70
C THR A 4 -4.64 -26.37 8.88
N ALA A 5 -4.57 -27.57 9.49
CA ALA A 5 -5.53 -28.00 10.49
C ALA A 5 -5.50 -27.17 11.78
N TRP A 6 -4.32 -26.81 12.29
CA TRP A 6 -4.22 -25.99 13.51
C TRP A 6 -4.64 -24.54 13.26
N LYS A 7 -4.32 -23.98 12.08
CA LYS A 7 -4.75 -22.63 11.67
C LYS A 7 -6.27 -22.55 11.58
N THR A 8 -6.91 -23.53 10.94
CA THR A 8 -8.37 -23.63 10.88
C THR A 8 -8.98 -23.79 12.27
N LEU A 9 -8.40 -24.65 13.12
CA LEU A 9 -8.86 -24.82 14.49
C LEU A 9 -8.78 -23.52 15.28
N LEU A 10 -7.68 -22.77 15.22
CA LEU A 10 -7.57 -21.48 15.90
C LEU A 10 -8.55 -20.44 15.36
N ALA A 11 -8.63 -20.31 14.03
CA ALA A 11 -9.49 -19.33 13.38
C ALA A 11 -10.98 -19.58 13.65
N VAL A 12 -11.40 -20.81 13.97
CA VAL A 12 -12.80 -21.14 14.25
C VAL A 12 -13.07 -21.29 15.75
N LEU A 13 -12.24 -22.01 16.49
CA LEU A 13 -12.50 -22.33 17.90
C LEU A 13 -12.46 -21.09 18.79
N LEU A 14 -11.54 -20.16 18.58
CA LEU A 14 -11.45 -18.96 19.42
C LEU A 14 -12.67 -18.03 19.23
N PRO A 15 -13.12 -17.72 17.99
CA PRO A 15 -14.39 -17.02 17.76
C PRO A 15 -15.60 -17.72 18.34
N VAL A 16 -15.70 -19.04 18.18
CA VAL A 16 -16.82 -19.82 18.74
C VAL A 16 -16.78 -19.80 20.27
N ALA A 17 -15.62 -19.94 20.88
CA ALA A 17 -15.46 -19.81 22.32
C ALA A 17 -15.87 -18.40 22.79
N LEU A 18 -15.43 -17.35 22.10
CA LEU A 18 -15.81 -15.97 22.41
C LEU A 18 -17.31 -15.73 22.22
N TRP A 19 -17.94 -16.35 21.22
CA TRP A 19 -19.38 -16.26 20.97
C TRP A 19 -20.21 -16.75 22.17
N PHE A 20 -19.84 -17.90 22.74
CA PHE A 20 -20.58 -18.51 23.85
C PHE A 20 -20.06 -18.13 25.24
N TRP A 21 -18.96 -17.38 25.33
CA TRP A 21 -18.39 -17.00 26.61
C TRP A 21 -19.34 -16.05 27.37
N PRO A 22 -19.58 -16.23 28.68
CA PRO A 22 -20.47 -15.37 29.43
C PRO A 22 -19.80 -14.02 29.78
N LEU A 23 -19.56 -13.17 28.78
CA LEU A 23 -19.09 -11.81 28.98
C LEU A 23 -20.26 -10.89 29.35
N GLN A 24 -20.02 -9.91 30.21
CA GLN A 24 -21.01 -8.86 30.56
C GLN A 24 -21.08 -7.77 29.46
N LEU A 25 -21.13 -8.18 28.19
CA LEU A 25 -21.25 -7.29 27.04
C LEU A 25 -22.65 -7.38 26.45
N GLU A 26 -23.02 -6.38 25.65
CA GLU A 26 -24.22 -6.50 24.81
C GLU A 26 -24.05 -7.71 23.85
N PRO A 27 -25.05 -8.60 23.72
CA PRO A 27 -24.91 -9.80 22.89
C PRO A 27 -24.56 -9.50 21.43
N THR A 28 -25.15 -8.46 20.85
CA THR A 28 -24.86 -8.00 19.48
C THR A 28 -23.40 -7.58 19.33
N ALA A 29 -22.85 -6.81 20.29
CA ALA A 29 -21.45 -6.41 20.34
C ALA A 29 -20.51 -7.61 20.43
N GLN A 30 -20.80 -8.54 21.35
CA GLN A 30 -19.99 -9.74 21.55
C GLN A 30 -19.97 -10.63 20.30
N HIS A 31 -21.13 -10.90 19.71
CA HIS A 31 -21.25 -11.68 18.50
C HIS A 31 -20.55 -11.01 17.31
N ALA A 32 -20.65 -9.68 17.19
CA ALA A 32 -19.93 -8.92 16.18
C ALA A 32 -18.41 -9.04 16.35
N ILE A 33 -17.90 -8.93 17.58
CA ILE A 33 -16.48 -9.11 17.90
C ILE A 33 -16.04 -10.55 17.59
N ALA A 34 -16.86 -11.56 17.90
CA ALA A 34 -16.54 -12.95 17.59
C ALA A 34 -16.35 -13.19 16.08
N ILE A 35 -17.27 -12.69 15.24
CA ILE A 35 -17.15 -12.81 13.79
C ILE A 35 -15.95 -12.00 13.27
N ALA A 36 -15.73 -10.79 13.79
CA ALA A 36 -14.54 -10.02 13.44
C ALA A 36 -13.25 -10.74 13.83
N LEU A 37 -13.21 -11.40 15.00
CA LEU A 37 -12.08 -12.21 15.43
C LEU A 37 -11.83 -13.37 14.46
N PHE A 38 -12.87 -14.03 13.95
CA PHE A 38 -12.73 -15.02 12.88
C PHE A 38 -12.05 -14.40 11.66
N MET A 39 -12.54 -13.26 11.17
CA MET A 39 -11.97 -12.58 10.00
C MET A 39 -10.50 -12.22 10.23
N ILE A 40 -10.18 -11.62 11.39
CA ILE A 40 -8.83 -11.22 11.79
C ILE A 40 -7.90 -12.43 11.84
N LEU A 41 -8.29 -13.51 12.51
CA LEU A 41 -7.45 -14.71 12.65
C LEU A 41 -7.28 -15.42 11.30
N ALA A 42 -8.31 -15.50 10.48
CA ALA A 42 -8.23 -16.09 9.15
C ALA A 42 -7.34 -15.27 8.20
N TRP A 43 -7.40 -13.94 8.26
CA TRP A 43 -6.48 -13.06 7.52
C TRP A 43 -5.04 -13.14 8.06
N ALA A 44 -4.85 -13.17 9.37
CA ALA A 44 -3.52 -13.24 10.00
C ALA A 44 -2.82 -14.58 9.71
N THR A 45 -3.57 -15.68 9.71
CA THR A 45 -3.03 -17.03 9.47
C THR A 45 -2.99 -17.43 8.01
N GLU A 46 -3.63 -16.65 7.13
CA GLU A 46 -3.82 -16.94 5.70
C GLU A 46 -4.39 -18.35 5.44
N VAL A 47 -5.28 -18.81 6.32
CA VAL A 47 -5.93 -20.13 6.18
C VAL A 47 -6.84 -20.20 4.95
N LEU A 48 -7.34 -19.05 4.52
CA LEU A 48 -8.15 -18.84 3.33
C LEU A 48 -7.70 -17.55 2.63
N ASP A 49 -8.05 -17.40 1.35
CA ASP A 49 -7.85 -16.14 0.63
C ASP A 49 -8.53 -14.98 1.36
N HIS A 50 -7.90 -13.81 1.31
CA HIS A 50 -8.34 -12.61 2.01
C HIS A 50 -9.74 -12.16 1.60
N GLY A 51 -10.05 -12.18 0.29
CA GLY A 51 -11.35 -11.80 -0.24
C GLY A 51 -12.44 -12.82 0.11
N ILE A 52 -12.09 -14.11 0.05
CA ILE A 52 -13.01 -15.19 0.43
C ILE A 52 -13.36 -15.10 1.92
N THR A 53 -12.35 -14.95 2.78
CA THR A 53 -12.53 -14.75 4.23
C THR A 53 -13.44 -13.56 4.51
N GLY A 54 -13.21 -12.45 3.80
CA GLY A 54 -14.01 -11.25 3.91
C GLY A 54 -15.50 -11.49 3.59
N LEU A 55 -15.77 -12.16 2.46
CA LEU A 55 -17.13 -12.52 2.05
C LEU A 55 -17.82 -13.45 3.05
N ILE A 56 -17.10 -14.45 3.57
CA ILE A 56 -17.62 -15.34 4.63
C ILE A 56 -17.98 -14.52 5.87
N GLY A 57 -17.10 -13.60 6.31
CA GLY A 57 -17.37 -12.74 7.46
C GLY A 57 -18.62 -11.85 7.27
N CYS A 58 -18.73 -11.17 6.13
CA CYS A 58 -19.92 -10.40 5.76
C CYS A 58 -21.19 -11.27 5.76
N TYR A 59 -21.11 -12.47 5.19
CA TYR A 59 -22.22 -13.41 5.20
C TYR A 59 -22.59 -13.85 6.62
N LEU A 60 -21.61 -14.18 7.48
CA LEU A 60 -21.84 -14.60 8.86
C LEU A 60 -22.49 -13.49 9.70
N PHE A 61 -22.08 -12.21 9.53
CA PHE A 61 -22.73 -11.08 10.20
C PHE A 61 -24.24 -11.04 9.91
N TRP A 62 -24.62 -11.30 8.66
CA TRP A 62 -26.02 -11.35 8.26
C TRP A 62 -26.73 -12.65 8.69
N ALA A 63 -26.13 -13.80 8.38
CA ALA A 63 -26.73 -15.12 8.58
C ALA A 63 -26.97 -15.43 10.05
N LEU A 64 -26.12 -14.93 10.95
CA LEU A 64 -26.26 -15.10 12.39
C LEU A 64 -27.04 -13.97 13.07
N GLY A 65 -27.65 -13.05 12.28
CA GLY A 65 -28.52 -11.99 12.79
C GLY A 65 -27.80 -10.86 13.53
N VAL A 66 -26.49 -10.72 13.36
CA VAL A 66 -25.69 -9.67 14.01
C VAL A 66 -25.89 -8.31 13.34
N ALA A 67 -26.04 -8.30 12.01
CA ALA A 67 -26.30 -7.09 11.25
C ALA A 67 -27.24 -7.37 10.07
N ARG A 68 -27.97 -6.34 9.62
CA ARG A 68 -28.74 -6.43 8.37
C ARG A 68 -27.81 -6.54 7.16
N PHE A 69 -28.32 -7.07 6.05
CA PHE A 69 -27.54 -7.26 4.82
C PHE A 69 -26.89 -5.96 4.32
N ASP A 70 -27.64 -4.85 4.33
CA ASP A 70 -27.16 -3.54 3.89
C ASP A 70 -26.00 -3.00 4.74
N VAL A 71 -25.94 -3.36 6.02
CA VAL A 71 -24.83 -3.01 6.91
C VAL A 71 -23.68 -3.99 6.75
N ALA A 72 -23.97 -5.30 6.73
CA ALA A 72 -22.99 -6.37 6.62
C ALA A 72 -22.19 -6.36 5.31
N PHE A 73 -22.79 -5.85 4.22
CA PHE A 73 -22.15 -5.67 2.91
C PHE A 73 -21.95 -4.18 2.56
N SER A 74 -22.10 -3.26 3.51
CA SER A 74 -22.04 -1.81 3.28
C SER A 74 -20.74 -1.31 2.65
N GLY A 75 -19.63 -2.01 2.84
CA GLY A 75 -18.35 -1.69 2.22
C GLY A 75 -18.29 -1.99 0.73
N PHE A 76 -19.17 -2.83 0.18
CA PHE A 76 -19.28 -3.06 -1.27
C PHE A 76 -19.95 -1.89 -2.00
N ALA A 77 -20.80 -1.14 -1.29
CA ALA A 77 -21.39 0.11 -1.78
C ALA A 77 -20.53 1.35 -1.46
N ASP A 78 -19.38 1.15 -0.81
CA ASP A 78 -18.43 2.21 -0.50
C ASP A 78 -17.53 2.53 -1.69
N ASP A 79 -17.03 3.76 -1.80
CA ASP A 79 -16.17 4.20 -2.90
C ASP A 79 -14.75 3.61 -2.83
N THR A 80 -14.31 3.15 -1.66
CA THR A 80 -12.94 2.70 -1.42
C THR A 80 -12.52 1.49 -2.28
N PRO A 81 -13.27 0.37 -2.33
CA PRO A 81 -12.90 -0.77 -3.16
C PRO A 81 -12.94 -0.43 -4.66
N TRP A 82 -13.84 0.47 -5.06
CA TRP A 82 -13.94 0.90 -6.45
C TRP A 82 -12.82 1.89 -6.83
N PHE A 83 -12.27 2.63 -5.88
CA PHE A 83 -11.02 3.35 -6.11
C PHE A 83 -9.88 2.37 -6.40
N LEU A 84 -9.78 1.29 -5.63
CA LEU A 84 -8.80 0.22 -5.91
C LEU A 84 -9.02 -0.40 -7.30
N MET A 85 -10.27 -0.56 -7.75
CA MET A 85 -10.54 -0.96 -9.14
C MET A 85 -9.92 0.02 -10.15
N GLY A 86 -10.17 1.32 -9.95
CA GLY A 86 -9.57 2.37 -10.77
C GLY A 86 -8.04 2.24 -10.82
N ALA A 87 -7.40 2.10 -9.66
CA ALA A 87 -5.96 1.89 -9.57
C ALA A 87 -5.48 0.66 -10.38
N ILE A 88 -6.16 -0.48 -10.25
CA ILE A 88 -5.82 -1.68 -11.01
C ILE A 88 -5.95 -1.43 -12.52
N LEU A 89 -6.98 -0.71 -12.97
CA LEU A 89 -7.16 -0.33 -14.38
C LEU A 89 -6.02 0.57 -14.87
N PHE A 90 -5.59 1.56 -14.07
CA PHE A 90 -4.43 2.40 -14.38
C PHE A 90 -3.15 1.57 -14.56
N GLY A 91 -2.88 0.66 -13.62
CA GLY A 91 -1.74 -0.23 -13.71
C GLY A 91 -1.79 -1.12 -14.97
N THR A 92 -2.98 -1.60 -15.31
CA THR A 92 -3.21 -2.45 -16.49
C THR A 92 -3.00 -1.68 -17.79
N MET A 93 -3.55 -0.47 -17.93
CA MET A 93 -3.34 0.34 -19.14
C MET A 93 -1.89 0.82 -19.30
N ALA A 94 -1.23 1.20 -18.20
CA ALA A 94 0.16 1.61 -18.23
C ALA A 94 1.10 0.46 -18.64
N SER A 95 0.79 -0.75 -18.17
CA SER A 95 1.53 -1.97 -18.53
C SER A 95 1.27 -2.38 -19.99
N LYS A 96 0.00 -2.46 -20.39
CA LYS A 96 -0.41 -2.87 -21.74
C LYS A 96 0.08 -1.92 -22.83
N SER A 97 0.07 -0.62 -22.56
CA SER A 97 0.53 0.40 -23.51
C SER A 97 2.05 0.41 -23.70
N GLY A 98 2.83 -0.11 -22.75
CA GLY A 98 4.28 0.04 -22.73
C GLY A 98 4.76 1.40 -22.22
N LEU A 99 3.83 2.32 -21.87
CA LEU A 99 4.14 3.67 -21.40
C LEU A 99 5.09 3.65 -20.20
N ALA A 100 4.79 2.83 -19.19
CA ALA A 100 5.59 2.78 -17.97
C ALA A 100 7.03 2.30 -18.25
N LYS A 101 7.20 1.31 -19.14
CA LYS A 101 8.53 0.83 -19.58
C LYS A 101 9.29 1.93 -20.32
N ARG A 102 8.62 2.66 -21.23
CA ARG A 102 9.22 3.80 -21.95
C ARG A 102 9.70 4.89 -21.01
N LEU A 103 8.85 5.30 -20.05
CA LEU A 103 9.19 6.34 -19.07
C LEU A 103 10.38 5.92 -18.19
N ALA A 104 10.40 4.67 -17.72
CA ALA A 104 11.52 4.14 -16.96
C ALA A 104 12.86 4.22 -17.74
N TYR A 105 12.87 3.84 -19.03
CA TYR A 105 14.07 4.02 -19.86
C TYR A 105 14.46 5.49 -20.05
N MET A 106 13.47 6.36 -20.32
CA MET A 106 13.72 7.79 -20.54
C MET A 106 14.29 8.49 -19.31
N ILE A 107 13.90 8.08 -18.10
CA ILE A 107 14.47 8.60 -16.85
C ILE A 107 15.89 8.05 -16.70
N THR A 108 16.07 6.73 -16.81
CA THR A 108 17.35 6.05 -16.62
C THR A 108 18.45 6.54 -17.58
N ILE A 109 18.13 6.75 -18.86
CA ILE A 109 19.09 7.23 -19.88
C ILE A 109 19.61 8.63 -19.55
N ARG A 110 18.80 9.50 -18.93
CA ARG A 110 19.18 10.88 -18.61
C ARG A 110 20.05 11.00 -17.36
N THR A 111 20.02 10.02 -16.47
CA THR A 111 20.69 10.10 -15.16
C THR A 111 22.19 9.79 -15.25
N GLY A 112 22.66 9.13 -16.32
CA GLY A 112 24.07 8.84 -16.57
C GLY A 112 24.41 7.34 -16.47
N THR A 113 25.71 7.02 -16.37
CA THR A 113 26.22 5.65 -16.51
C THR A 113 26.81 5.05 -15.24
N SER A 114 27.03 5.83 -14.18
CA SER A 114 27.57 5.29 -12.93
C SER A 114 26.50 4.51 -12.16
N TYR A 115 26.92 3.45 -11.45
CA TYR A 115 26.02 2.63 -10.64
C TYR A 115 25.18 3.48 -9.67
N SER A 116 25.83 4.42 -9.00
CA SER A 116 25.17 5.36 -8.08
C SER A 116 24.07 6.17 -8.77
N ARG A 117 24.32 6.72 -9.96
CA ARG A 117 23.29 7.48 -10.69
C ARG A 117 22.18 6.59 -11.21
N LEU A 118 22.49 5.36 -11.62
CA LEU A 118 21.50 4.38 -12.06
C LEU A 118 20.59 3.91 -10.91
N LEU A 119 21.14 3.70 -9.72
CA LEU A 119 20.32 3.43 -8.52
C LEU A 119 19.36 4.58 -8.23
N LEU A 120 19.87 5.81 -8.24
CA LEU A 120 19.03 7.00 -8.05
C LEU A 120 17.95 7.09 -9.14
N ALA A 121 18.30 6.77 -10.39
CA ALA A 121 17.35 6.74 -11.49
C ALA A 121 16.22 5.74 -11.27
N LEU A 122 16.53 4.54 -10.74
CA LEU A 122 15.52 3.53 -10.42
C LEU A 122 14.61 4.04 -9.30
N ILE A 123 15.15 4.60 -8.22
CA ILE A 123 14.35 5.14 -7.12
C ILE A 123 13.44 6.28 -7.60
N LEU A 124 13.98 7.22 -8.36
CA LEU A 124 13.19 8.33 -8.93
C LEU A 124 12.15 7.85 -9.94
N SER A 125 12.49 6.86 -10.75
CA SER A 125 11.54 6.25 -11.68
C SER A 125 10.40 5.58 -10.93
N ASP A 126 10.67 4.86 -9.84
CA ASP A 126 9.64 4.24 -9.01
C ASP A 126 8.74 5.28 -8.33
N PHE A 127 9.31 6.34 -7.75
CA PHE A 127 8.55 7.45 -7.18
C PHE A 127 7.62 8.10 -8.21
N LEU A 128 8.16 8.50 -9.38
CA LEU A 128 7.35 9.13 -10.44
C LEU A 128 6.32 8.18 -11.03
N LEU A 129 6.68 6.91 -11.20
CA LEU A 129 5.76 5.87 -11.63
C LEU A 129 4.72 5.56 -10.56
N THR A 130 4.94 5.86 -9.28
CA THR A 130 3.90 5.64 -8.24
C THR A 130 2.68 6.51 -8.48
N ILE A 131 2.90 7.77 -8.89
CA ILE A 131 1.83 8.72 -9.23
C ILE A 131 1.01 8.22 -10.44
N LEU A 132 1.68 7.56 -11.38
CA LEU A 132 1.10 7.10 -12.65
C LEU A 132 0.51 5.67 -12.53
N VAL A 133 1.27 4.76 -11.97
CA VAL A 133 1.05 3.31 -11.90
C VAL A 133 0.77 2.95 -10.43
N PRO A 134 -0.51 2.95 -10.02
CA PRO A 134 -0.95 2.72 -8.65
C PRO A 134 -0.95 1.22 -8.30
N SER A 135 0.20 0.58 -8.47
CA SER A 135 0.47 -0.82 -8.12
C SER A 135 1.97 -1.06 -7.99
N GLY A 136 2.48 -1.21 -6.76
CA GLY A 136 3.88 -1.54 -6.51
C GLY A 136 4.34 -2.82 -7.21
N MET A 137 3.49 -3.84 -7.30
CA MET A 137 3.77 -5.10 -8.02
C MET A 137 4.01 -4.86 -9.52
N ALA A 138 3.16 -4.05 -10.16
CA ALA A 138 3.32 -3.70 -11.56
C ALA A 138 4.61 -2.89 -11.77
N ARG A 139 4.88 -1.89 -10.93
CA ARG A 139 6.10 -1.08 -10.99
C ARG A 139 7.36 -1.94 -10.85
N VAL A 140 7.43 -2.82 -9.86
CA VAL A 140 8.54 -3.76 -9.68
C VAL A 140 8.72 -4.64 -10.90
N THR A 141 7.64 -5.20 -11.47
CA THR A 141 7.72 -6.03 -12.69
C THR A 141 8.31 -5.26 -13.89
N ILE A 142 7.81 -4.05 -14.13
CA ILE A 142 8.23 -3.19 -15.24
C ILE A 142 9.70 -2.80 -15.08
N MET A 143 10.07 -2.36 -13.89
CA MET A 143 11.41 -1.89 -13.58
C MET A 143 12.42 -3.03 -13.43
N ALA A 144 11.98 -4.24 -13.08
CA ALA A 144 12.82 -5.42 -13.08
C ALA A 144 13.38 -5.71 -14.48
N ALA A 145 12.59 -5.52 -15.54
CA ALA A 145 13.09 -5.66 -16.91
C ALA A 145 14.21 -4.65 -17.23
N VAL A 146 14.06 -3.40 -16.74
CA VAL A 146 15.09 -2.36 -16.88
C VAL A 146 16.33 -2.72 -16.06
N ALA A 147 16.15 -3.15 -14.82
CA ALA A 147 17.24 -3.57 -13.94
C ALA A 147 18.01 -4.77 -14.50
N ILE A 148 17.34 -5.79 -15.04
CA ILE A 148 17.97 -6.95 -15.68
C ILE A 148 18.82 -6.50 -16.88
N GLY A 149 18.28 -5.63 -17.73
CA GLY A 149 19.03 -5.07 -18.86
C GLY A 149 20.28 -4.30 -18.42
N LEU A 150 20.16 -3.49 -17.35
CA LEU A 150 21.29 -2.78 -16.75
C LEU A 150 22.35 -3.75 -16.20
N ILE A 151 21.94 -4.74 -15.41
CA ILE A 151 22.84 -5.71 -14.79
C ILE A 151 23.58 -6.51 -15.87
N GLY A 152 22.87 -6.96 -16.90
CA GLY A 152 23.49 -7.62 -18.06
C GLY A 152 24.48 -6.71 -18.79
N ALA A 153 24.17 -5.41 -18.95
CA ALA A 153 25.09 -4.44 -19.54
C ALA A 153 26.34 -4.15 -18.67
N PHE A 154 26.26 -4.35 -17.35
CA PHE A 154 27.43 -4.38 -16.47
C PHE A 154 28.29 -5.66 -16.65
N GLY A 155 27.83 -6.64 -17.43
CA GLY A 155 28.45 -7.96 -17.51
C GLY A 155 28.30 -8.76 -16.21
N LEU A 156 27.31 -8.40 -15.39
CA LEU A 156 27.06 -8.99 -14.08
C LEU A 156 25.79 -9.84 -14.11
N GLY A 157 25.61 -10.64 -13.05
CA GLY A 157 24.45 -11.50 -12.90
C GLY A 157 23.99 -11.61 -11.45
N VAL A 158 23.18 -12.64 -11.19
CA VAL A 158 22.70 -12.98 -9.85
C VAL A 158 23.89 -13.15 -8.90
N GLY A 159 23.79 -12.52 -7.73
CA GLY A 159 24.84 -12.56 -6.71
C GLY A 159 25.79 -11.37 -6.69
N SER A 160 25.80 -10.52 -7.73
CA SER A 160 26.51 -9.24 -7.71
C SER A 160 25.86 -8.23 -6.77
N ASN A 161 26.65 -7.34 -6.17
CA ASN A 161 26.20 -6.18 -5.39
C ASN A 161 25.45 -5.19 -6.27
N VAL A 162 25.87 -4.98 -7.52
CA VAL A 162 25.09 -4.17 -8.47
C VAL A 162 23.67 -4.70 -8.60
N GLY A 163 23.53 -5.99 -8.91
CA GLY A 163 22.22 -6.63 -9.04
C GLY A 163 21.41 -6.66 -7.74
N ARG A 164 22.07 -6.99 -6.62
CA ARG A 164 21.46 -6.94 -5.28
C ARG A 164 20.89 -5.57 -4.99
N GLY A 165 21.71 -4.52 -5.09
CA GLY A 165 21.29 -3.16 -4.74
C GLY A 165 20.17 -2.64 -5.66
N MET A 166 20.24 -2.89 -6.97
CA MET A 166 19.19 -2.48 -7.91
C MET A 166 17.84 -3.14 -7.61
N PHE A 167 17.81 -4.46 -7.42
CA PHE A 167 16.57 -5.17 -7.15
C PHE A 167 16.05 -4.94 -5.74
N LEU A 168 16.94 -4.89 -4.75
CA LEU A 168 16.55 -4.66 -3.37
C LEU A 168 15.90 -3.29 -3.22
N ILE A 169 16.52 -2.24 -3.78
CA ILE A 169 15.99 -0.89 -3.62
C ILE A 169 14.71 -0.68 -4.39
N LEU A 170 14.65 -1.16 -5.64
CA LEU A 170 13.44 -1.13 -6.46
C LEU A 170 12.25 -1.74 -5.71
N THR A 171 12.48 -2.90 -5.10
CA THR A 171 11.41 -3.64 -4.44
C THR A 171 10.97 -2.95 -3.15
N TYR A 172 11.94 -2.42 -2.38
CA TYR A 172 11.66 -1.77 -1.10
C TYR A 172 10.95 -0.43 -1.29
N THR A 173 11.44 0.44 -2.18
CA THR A 173 10.86 1.77 -2.41
C THR A 173 9.47 1.69 -3.00
N ALA A 174 9.19 0.69 -3.84
CA ALA A 174 7.84 0.50 -4.39
C ALA A 174 6.84 0.25 -3.26
N GLY A 175 7.28 -0.49 -2.24
CA GLY A 175 6.53 -0.71 -1.02
C GLY A 175 6.30 0.58 -0.22
N VAL A 176 7.30 1.44 -0.06
CA VAL A 176 7.22 2.66 0.76
C VAL A 176 6.37 3.75 0.08
N PHE A 177 6.62 4.04 -1.20
CA PHE A 177 5.89 5.10 -1.91
C PHE A 177 4.40 4.82 -2.08
N ASP A 178 4.00 3.55 -2.07
CA ASP A 178 2.59 3.13 -2.06
C ASP A 178 1.81 3.58 -0.80
N LYS A 179 2.49 4.13 0.23
CA LYS A 179 1.89 4.62 1.49
C LYS A 179 1.87 6.14 1.53
N SER A 180 2.90 6.80 1.02
CA SER A 180 2.99 8.25 0.94
C SER A 180 2.15 8.86 -0.17
N ILE A 181 1.79 8.09 -1.19
CA ILE A 181 0.91 8.51 -2.28
C ILE A 181 -0.32 7.61 -2.26
N ILE A 182 -1.52 8.20 -2.40
CA ILE A 182 -2.78 7.45 -2.52
C ILE A 182 -2.86 6.81 -3.92
N ALA A 183 -2.02 5.81 -4.12
CA ALA A 183 -1.83 5.05 -5.33
C ALA A 183 -1.72 3.55 -5.00
N GLY A 184 -1.16 3.18 -3.84
CA GLY A 184 -1.11 1.78 -3.42
C GLY A 184 -2.43 1.30 -2.80
N ALA A 185 -2.69 0.00 -2.87
CA ALA A 185 -3.84 -0.63 -2.21
C ALA A 185 -3.91 -0.32 -0.70
N SER A 186 -2.75 -0.20 -0.05
CA SER A 186 -2.64 0.15 1.38
C SER A 186 -3.06 1.59 1.67
N ALA A 187 -2.54 2.57 0.94
CA ALA A 187 -2.96 3.97 1.10
C ALA A 187 -4.44 4.17 0.74
N ILE A 188 -4.93 3.53 -0.33
CA ILE A 188 -6.35 3.57 -0.71
C ILE A 188 -7.24 3.00 0.40
N THR A 189 -6.89 1.82 0.93
CA THR A 189 -7.64 1.17 2.02
C THR A 189 -7.61 2.03 3.28
N GLY A 190 -6.42 2.51 3.66
CA GLY A 190 -6.22 3.38 4.81
C GLY A 190 -7.06 4.65 4.71
N ARG A 191 -6.96 5.37 3.58
CA ARG A 191 -7.77 6.57 3.30
C ARG A 191 -9.26 6.29 3.45
N GLY A 192 -9.76 5.22 2.84
CA GLY A 192 -11.16 4.84 2.93
C GLY A 192 -11.63 4.62 4.37
N ILE A 193 -10.86 3.88 5.17
CA ILE A 193 -11.22 3.63 6.56
C ILE A 193 -11.17 4.93 7.39
N ILE A 194 -10.15 5.77 7.16
CA ILE A 194 -10.01 7.08 7.84
C ILE A 194 -11.24 7.95 7.55
N GLU A 195 -11.71 8.02 6.31
CA GLU A 195 -12.89 8.82 5.98
C GLU A 195 -14.17 8.25 6.59
N LYS A 196 -14.40 6.94 6.46
CA LYS A 196 -15.69 6.34 6.84
C LYS A 196 -15.85 6.14 8.33
N VAL A 197 -14.77 5.83 9.04
CA VAL A 197 -14.79 5.58 10.49
C VAL A 197 -14.29 6.80 11.27
N GLY A 198 -13.32 7.53 10.73
CA GLY A 198 -12.83 8.77 11.34
C GLY A 198 -13.70 9.99 11.06
N HIS A 199 -14.65 9.90 10.13
CA HIS A 199 -15.59 10.97 9.77
C HIS A 199 -14.92 12.28 9.36
N VAL A 200 -13.81 12.17 8.63
CA VAL A 200 -13.02 13.30 8.11
C VAL A 200 -12.81 13.18 6.61
N GLU A 201 -12.69 14.28 5.89
CA GLU A 201 -12.32 14.25 4.47
C GLU A 201 -10.82 13.96 4.33
N VAL A 202 -10.43 13.13 3.35
CA VAL A 202 -9.04 12.83 3.05
C VAL A 202 -8.77 13.17 1.58
N LEU A 203 -8.20 14.35 1.37
CA LEU A 203 -7.81 14.84 0.04
C LEU A 203 -6.52 14.17 -0.45
N TRP A 204 -6.48 13.81 -1.73
CA TRP A 204 -5.29 13.26 -2.38
C TRP A 204 -4.16 14.29 -2.43
N SER A 205 -4.48 15.55 -2.75
CA SER A 205 -3.48 16.63 -2.81
C SER A 205 -2.84 16.88 -1.45
N GLN A 206 -3.64 16.95 -0.39
CA GLN A 206 -3.15 17.14 0.98
C GLN A 206 -2.28 15.97 1.43
N TRP A 207 -2.67 14.74 1.10
CA TRP A 207 -1.88 13.54 1.41
C TRP A 207 -0.51 13.57 0.74
N LEU A 208 -0.47 13.85 -0.57
CA LEU A 208 0.79 13.97 -1.31
C LEU A 208 1.69 15.07 -0.73
N ILE A 209 1.13 16.25 -0.47
CA ILE A 209 1.88 17.39 0.08
C ILE A 209 2.45 17.02 1.47
N ALA A 210 1.65 16.38 2.32
CA ALA A 210 2.06 15.97 3.66
C ALA A 210 3.25 15.00 3.66
N TYR A 211 3.31 14.09 2.69
CA TYR A 211 4.40 13.12 2.58
C TYR A 211 5.54 13.54 1.65
N LEU A 212 5.39 14.58 0.83
CA LEU A 212 6.43 14.98 -0.12
C LEU A 212 7.82 15.20 0.53
N PRO A 213 7.95 15.86 1.69
CA PRO A 213 9.25 15.95 2.39
C PRO A 213 9.77 14.57 2.82
N SER A 214 8.86 13.68 3.23
CA SER A 214 9.18 12.32 3.61
C SER A 214 9.73 11.54 2.41
N ASP A 215 9.07 11.62 1.26
CA ASP A 215 9.50 10.94 0.04
C ASP A 215 10.89 11.40 -0.41
N ILE A 216 11.17 12.70 -0.37
CA ILE A 216 12.50 13.24 -0.71
C ILE A 216 13.57 12.67 0.22
N ILE A 217 13.31 12.64 1.53
CA ILE A 217 14.25 12.08 2.51
C ILE A 217 14.43 10.59 2.26
N THR A 218 13.35 9.83 2.07
CA THR A 218 13.37 8.40 1.73
C THR A 218 14.19 8.14 0.49
N ILE A 219 14.02 8.91 -0.59
CA ILE A 219 14.81 8.77 -1.83
C ILE A 219 16.31 8.89 -1.53
N LEU A 220 16.72 9.92 -0.79
CA LEU A 220 18.13 10.17 -0.47
C LEU A 220 18.73 9.11 0.46
N VAL A 221 17.99 8.72 1.50
CA VAL A 221 18.43 7.70 2.45
C VAL A 221 18.51 6.33 1.77
N ALA A 222 17.45 5.93 1.07
CA ALA A 222 17.40 4.68 0.31
C ALA A 222 18.58 4.57 -0.66
N TRP A 223 18.86 5.66 -1.39
CA TRP A 223 19.99 5.74 -2.30
C TRP A 223 21.34 5.57 -1.58
N ARG A 224 21.56 6.34 -0.50
CA ARG A 224 22.84 6.35 0.22
C ARG A 224 23.11 5.05 0.98
N VAL A 225 22.09 4.48 1.60
CA VAL A 225 22.17 3.23 2.36
C VAL A 225 22.42 2.06 1.41
N THR A 226 21.73 2.00 0.27
CA THR A 226 21.96 0.94 -0.73
C THR A 226 23.39 0.96 -1.25
N LEU A 227 23.93 2.15 -1.56
CA LEU A 227 25.33 2.30 -1.98
C LEU A 227 26.33 1.88 -0.91
N TRP A 228 26.02 2.14 0.35
CA TRP A 228 26.88 1.77 1.47
C TRP A 228 26.86 0.26 1.74
N LEU A 229 25.69 -0.38 1.68
CA LEU A 229 25.54 -1.82 1.91
C LEU A 229 26.02 -2.67 0.72
N TYR A 230 25.83 -2.18 -0.51
CA TYR A 230 26.12 -2.91 -1.75
C TYR A 230 26.99 -2.04 -2.68
N PRO A 231 28.26 -1.79 -2.32
CA PRO A 231 29.17 -1.07 -3.20
C PRO A 231 29.35 -1.83 -4.53
N PRO A 232 29.40 -1.13 -5.68
CA PRO A 232 29.43 -1.78 -6.98
C PRO A 232 30.76 -2.46 -7.23
N GLU A 233 30.72 -3.64 -7.86
CA GLU A 233 31.92 -4.27 -8.44
C GLU A 233 32.48 -3.47 -9.61
N VAL A 234 31.59 -2.85 -10.38
CA VAL A 234 31.91 -2.04 -11.55
C VAL A 234 31.26 -0.67 -11.37
N ALA A 235 32.07 0.37 -11.20
CA ALA A 235 31.58 1.70 -10.82
C ALA A 235 30.72 2.37 -11.91
N SER A 236 30.96 2.03 -13.17
CA SER A 236 30.27 2.62 -14.33
C SER A 236 29.99 1.59 -15.41
N LEU A 237 28.83 1.72 -16.04
CA LEU A 237 28.34 0.82 -17.06
C LEU A 237 29.28 0.81 -18.29
N PRO A 238 29.93 -0.33 -18.61
CA PRO A 238 30.79 -0.46 -19.78
C PRO A 238 29.99 -0.24 -21.07
N GLY A 239 30.50 0.57 -22.00
CA GLY A 239 29.78 0.92 -23.24
C GLY A 239 28.67 1.98 -23.08
N GLY A 240 28.43 2.46 -21.86
CA GLY A 240 27.47 3.53 -21.58
C GLY A 240 26.00 3.14 -21.79
N VAL A 241 25.09 4.12 -21.76
CA VAL A 241 23.63 3.89 -21.86
C VAL A 241 23.16 3.45 -23.26
N GLU A 242 24.06 3.06 -24.17
CA GLU A 242 23.70 2.75 -25.56
C GLU A 242 22.79 1.52 -25.66
N HIS A 243 23.00 0.49 -24.82
CA HIS A 243 22.08 -0.65 -24.74
C HIS A 243 20.63 -0.21 -24.38
N LEU A 244 20.47 0.70 -23.42
CA LEU A 244 19.16 1.24 -23.04
C LEU A 244 18.57 2.11 -24.16
N ARG A 245 19.41 2.89 -24.85
CA ARG A 245 18.99 3.67 -26.02
C ARG A 245 18.54 2.76 -27.15
N ASP A 246 19.19 1.62 -27.36
CA ASP A 246 18.79 0.64 -28.35
C ASP A 246 17.47 -0.02 -27.97
N GLU A 247 17.25 -0.38 -26.71
CA GLU A 247 15.93 -0.85 -26.24
C GLU A 247 14.84 0.23 -26.42
N LEU A 248 15.15 1.49 -26.14
CA LEU A 248 14.23 2.60 -26.38
C LEU A 248 13.99 2.86 -27.88
N ARG A 249 15.00 2.68 -28.74
CA ARG A 249 14.88 2.76 -30.21
C ARG A 249 14.03 1.61 -30.75
N LYS A 250 14.24 0.39 -30.25
CA LYS A 250 13.41 -0.79 -30.58
C LYS A 250 11.96 -0.61 -30.20
N ALA A 251 11.68 0.10 -29.11
CA ALA A 251 10.32 0.48 -28.73
C ALA A 251 9.65 1.46 -29.73
N GLY A 252 10.40 2.01 -30.68
CA GLY A 252 9.88 2.86 -31.75
C GLY A 252 9.34 4.22 -31.27
N PRO A 253 8.69 4.97 -32.18
CA PRO A 253 8.04 6.23 -31.83
C PRO A 253 6.86 6.01 -30.87
N TRP A 254 6.42 7.08 -30.19
CA TRP A 254 5.25 7.05 -29.32
C TRP A 254 4.02 6.54 -30.06
N THR A 255 3.52 5.39 -29.63
CA THR A 255 2.33 4.77 -30.18
C THR A 255 1.08 5.53 -29.79
N ALA A 256 -0.02 5.35 -30.54
CA ALA A 256 -1.30 5.94 -30.19
C ALA A 256 -1.77 5.48 -28.80
N LEU A 257 -1.51 4.21 -28.46
CA LEU A 257 -1.88 3.61 -27.18
C LEU A 257 -1.13 4.28 -26.01
N GLU A 258 0.18 4.52 -26.15
CA GLU A 258 0.97 5.24 -25.15
C GLU A 258 0.49 6.67 -24.95
N LYS A 259 0.20 7.39 -26.05
CA LYS A 259 -0.28 8.78 -25.99
C LYS A 259 -1.66 8.89 -25.31
N LYS A 260 -2.60 8.01 -25.68
CA LYS A 260 -3.94 7.98 -25.06
C LYS A 260 -3.86 7.62 -23.58
N THR A 261 -3.03 6.64 -23.23
CA THR A 261 -2.81 6.22 -21.83
C THR A 261 -2.21 7.37 -21.02
N LEU A 262 -1.14 8.02 -21.53
CA LEU A 262 -0.53 9.17 -20.87
C LEU A 262 -1.53 10.32 -20.70
N GLY A 263 -2.37 10.59 -21.70
CA GLY A 263 -3.41 11.61 -21.64
C GLY A 263 -4.41 11.36 -20.50
N LEU A 264 -4.92 10.14 -20.35
CA LEU A 264 -5.83 9.79 -19.25
C LEU A 264 -5.15 9.92 -17.88
N MET A 265 -3.90 9.47 -17.77
CA MET A 265 -3.17 9.53 -16.50
C MET A 265 -2.84 10.98 -16.09
N LEU A 266 -2.45 11.81 -17.04
CA LEU A 266 -2.24 13.25 -16.79
C LEU A 266 -3.55 13.96 -16.42
N ALA A 267 -4.67 13.58 -17.03
CA ALA A 267 -5.98 14.10 -16.63
C ALA A 267 -6.30 13.72 -15.17
N ALA A 268 -6.03 12.47 -14.77
CA ALA A 268 -6.25 12.03 -13.39
C ALA A 268 -5.41 12.81 -12.38
N ILE A 269 -4.12 12.98 -12.68
CA ILE A 269 -3.22 13.79 -11.84
C ILE A 269 -3.72 15.23 -11.74
N ALA A 270 -4.19 15.83 -12.84
CA ALA A 270 -4.72 17.19 -12.83
C ALA A 270 -5.99 17.33 -11.95
N PHE A 271 -6.90 16.35 -12.01
CA PHE A 271 -8.10 16.32 -11.15
C PHE A 271 -7.74 16.06 -9.68
N TRP A 272 -6.85 15.11 -9.39
CA TRP A 272 -6.41 14.88 -8.00
C TRP A 272 -5.63 16.07 -7.43
N ALA A 273 -4.78 16.72 -8.24
CA ALA A 273 -4.04 17.90 -7.82
C ALA A 273 -4.95 19.10 -7.56
N THR A 274 -6.16 19.14 -8.14
CA THR A 274 -7.15 20.21 -7.94
C THR A 274 -8.34 19.78 -7.10
N ASP A 275 -8.22 18.68 -6.34
CA ASP A 275 -9.33 18.15 -5.53
C ASP A 275 -9.83 19.10 -4.46
N PHE A 276 -8.95 19.93 -3.90
CA PHE A 276 -9.27 21.02 -2.99
C PHE A 276 -10.14 22.14 -3.60
N LEU A 277 -10.28 22.21 -4.94
CA LEU A 277 -11.13 23.20 -5.62
C LEU A 277 -12.56 22.66 -5.84
N HIS A 278 -12.68 21.41 -6.27
CA HIS A 278 -13.95 20.84 -6.70
C HIS A 278 -14.56 19.85 -5.71
N HIS A 279 -13.80 19.36 -4.73
CA HIS A 279 -14.22 18.40 -3.71
C HIS A 279 -14.85 17.09 -4.26
N ILE A 280 -14.68 16.79 -5.55
CA ILE A 280 -15.00 15.49 -6.12
C ILE A 280 -14.10 14.45 -5.44
N PRO A 281 -14.67 13.37 -4.87
CA PRO A 281 -13.88 12.33 -4.21
C PRO A 281 -12.80 11.76 -5.11
N SER A 282 -11.57 11.67 -4.62
CA SER A 282 -10.41 11.16 -5.38
C SER A 282 -10.65 9.73 -5.88
N SER A 283 -11.45 8.95 -5.13
CA SER A 283 -11.94 7.63 -5.49
C SER A 283 -12.78 7.63 -6.77
N MET A 284 -13.70 8.58 -6.91
CA MET A 284 -14.56 8.72 -8.08
C MET A 284 -13.79 9.17 -9.31
N ILE A 285 -12.80 10.05 -9.14
CA ILE A 285 -11.87 10.44 -10.21
C ILE A 285 -11.09 9.22 -10.71
N GLY A 286 -10.49 8.46 -9.80
CA GLY A 286 -9.71 7.27 -10.13
C GLY A 286 -10.54 6.19 -10.83
N LEU A 287 -11.74 5.90 -10.30
CA LEU A 287 -12.67 4.96 -10.93
C LEU A 287 -13.11 5.44 -12.30
N GLY A 288 -13.58 6.68 -12.41
CA GLY A 288 -14.11 7.25 -13.65
C GLY A 288 -13.08 7.21 -14.78
N ILE A 289 -11.86 7.68 -14.53
CA ILE A 289 -10.78 7.67 -15.52
C ILE A 289 -10.32 6.24 -15.84
N GLY A 290 -10.28 5.37 -14.82
CA GLY A 290 -10.01 3.95 -15.03
C GLY A 290 -11.02 3.32 -15.99
N LEU A 291 -12.32 3.58 -15.79
CA LEU A 291 -13.39 3.10 -16.66
C LEU A 291 -13.35 3.73 -18.06
N MET A 292 -12.93 5.00 -18.19
CA MET A 292 -12.73 5.61 -19.50
C MET A 292 -11.76 4.81 -20.37
N SER A 293 -10.73 4.18 -19.78
CA SER A 293 -9.78 3.35 -20.52
C SER A 293 -10.42 2.14 -21.24
N LEU A 294 -11.61 1.70 -20.79
CA LEU A 294 -12.38 0.60 -21.39
C LEU A 294 -13.31 1.07 -22.52
N LEU A 295 -13.43 2.38 -22.76
CA LEU A 295 -14.31 2.90 -23.80
C LEU A 295 -13.82 2.47 -25.19
N PRO A 296 -14.70 1.89 -26.05
CA PRO A 296 -14.29 1.32 -27.33
C PRO A 296 -13.55 2.30 -28.24
N PHE A 297 -13.92 3.58 -28.22
CA PHE A 297 -13.28 4.61 -29.05
C PHE A 297 -11.86 4.98 -28.58
N LEU A 298 -11.55 4.83 -27.29
CA LEU A 298 -10.18 4.98 -26.79
C LEU A 298 -9.36 3.74 -27.13
N GLY A 299 -9.97 2.55 -27.06
CA GLY A 299 -9.35 1.29 -27.46
C GLY A 299 -8.08 0.98 -26.66
N ILE A 300 -8.03 1.39 -25.38
CA ILE A 300 -6.87 1.18 -24.51
C ILE A 300 -6.98 -0.20 -23.85
N LEU A 301 -8.03 -0.40 -23.05
CA LEU A 301 -8.37 -1.68 -22.43
C LEU A 301 -9.62 -2.27 -23.09
N GLY A 302 -9.76 -3.58 -22.99
CA GLY A 302 -10.96 -4.32 -23.40
C GLY A 302 -11.41 -5.30 -22.32
N VAL A 303 -12.52 -5.99 -22.59
CA VAL A 303 -13.14 -6.94 -21.65
C VAL A 303 -12.16 -8.06 -21.26
N GLU A 304 -11.31 -8.51 -22.19
CA GLU A 304 -10.31 -9.54 -21.93
C GLU A 304 -9.21 -9.10 -20.94
N ASP A 305 -8.93 -7.79 -20.87
CA ASP A 305 -8.03 -7.25 -19.84
C ASP A 305 -8.74 -7.29 -18.48
N LEU A 306 -10.04 -6.96 -18.45
CA LEU A 306 -10.85 -6.95 -17.23
C LEU A 306 -11.01 -8.35 -16.62
N LYS A 307 -11.18 -9.39 -17.46
CA LYS A 307 -11.29 -10.79 -17.03
C LYS A 307 -10.03 -11.30 -16.32
N LYS A 308 -8.87 -10.67 -16.53
CA LYS A 308 -7.59 -11.06 -15.93
C LYS A 308 -7.34 -10.38 -14.58
N LEU A 309 -8.19 -9.44 -14.18
CA LEU A 309 -8.02 -8.71 -12.93
C LEU A 309 -8.36 -9.59 -11.72
N ASN A 310 -7.63 -9.37 -10.63
CA ASN A 310 -7.91 -10.03 -9.37
C ASN A 310 -8.94 -9.22 -8.56
N PHE A 311 -10.21 -9.63 -8.61
CA PHE A 311 -11.29 -9.01 -7.86
C PHE A 311 -11.31 -9.37 -6.36
N LEU A 312 -10.58 -10.39 -5.92
CA LEU A 312 -10.55 -10.80 -4.51
C LEU A 312 -9.94 -9.70 -3.63
N GLN A 313 -9.01 -8.91 -4.16
CA GLN A 313 -8.45 -7.74 -3.45
C GLN A 313 -9.52 -6.66 -3.20
N LEU A 314 -10.43 -6.45 -4.15
CA LEU A 314 -11.56 -5.52 -3.97
C LEU A 314 -12.50 -6.04 -2.90
N PHE A 315 -12.85 -7.32 -2.95
CA PHE A 315 -13.75 -7.93 -1.98
C PHE A 315 -13.17 -7.90 -0.57
N PHE A 316 -11.86 -8.08 -0.43
CA PHE A 316 -11.18 -7.91 0.83
C PHE A 316 -11.33 -6.49 1.39
N VAL A 317 -11.03 -5.46 0.59
CA VAL A 317 -11.18 -4.05 1.03
C VAL A 317 -12.63 -3.73 1.39
N ALA A 318 -13.58 -4.20 0.58
CA ALA A 318 -15.01 -4.04 0.84
C ALA A 318 -15.44 -4.72 2.15
N ALA A 319 -14.96 -5.93 2.41
CA ALA A 319 -15.25 -6.65 3.64
C ALA A 319 -14.61 -6.00 4.86
N ALA A 320 -13.39 -5.48 4.77
CA ALA A 320 -12.74 -4.76 5.86
C ALA A 320 -13.51 -3.48 6.25
N VAL A 321 -13.95 -2.69 5.26
CA VAL A 321 -14.81 -1.52 5.49
C VAL A 321 -16.15 -1.94 6.10
N SER A 322 -16.75 -3.03 5.61
CA SER A 322 -18.02 -3.56 6.14
C SER A 322 -17.88 -4.01 7.60
N MET A 323 -16.82 -4.76 7.93
CA MET A 323 -16.51 -5.19 9.30
C MET A 323 -16.38 -3.98 10.23
N GLY A 324 -15.66 -2.94 9.82
CA GLY A 324 -15.56 -1.69 10.58
C GLY A 324 -16.92 -1.04 10.85
N LYS A 325 -17.79 -0.94 9.83
CA LYS A 325 -19.15 -0.39 9.96
C LYS A 325 -20.05 -1.25 10.85
N VAL A 326 -19.99 -2.58 10.75
CA VAL A 326 -20.74 -3.51 11.62
C VAL A 326 -20.29 -3.38 13.08
N LEU A 327 -18.98 -3.43 13.33
CA LEU A 327 -18.44 -3.29 14.69
C LEU A 327 -18.75 -1.93 15.31
N SER A 328 -18.77 -0.86 14.50
CA SER A 328 -19.19 0.47 14.96
C SER A 328 -20.67 0.48 15.35
N ALA A 329 -21.55 -0.03 14.48
CA ALA A 329 -22.99 -0.09 14.71
C ALA A 329 -23.38 -0.97 15.91
N ALA A 330 -22.61 -2.04 16.17
CA ALA A 330 -22.81 -2.95 17.29
C ALA A 330 -22.09 -2.50 18.58
N ASN A 331 -21.52 -1.30 18.65
CA ASN A 331 -20.66 -0.83 19.76
C ASN A 331 -19.44 -1.72 20.08
N GLY A 332 -19.09 -2.68 19.20
CA GLY A 332 -17.96 -3.59 19.38
C GLY A 332 -16.60 -2.89 19.26
N LEU A 333 -16.49 -1.82 18.46
CA LEU A 333 -15.24 -1.05 18.35
C LEU A 333 -14.86 -0.41 19.69
N ALA A 334 -15.82 0.15 20.43
CA ALA A 334 -15.54 0.82 21.71
C ALA A 334 -14.93 -0.16 22.74
N VAL A 335 -15.45 -1.39 22.80
CA VAL A 335 -14.93 -2.44 23.70
C VAL A 335 -13.49 -2.81 23.33
N LEU A 336 -13.23 -3.05 22.04
CA LEU A 336 -11.92 -3.47 21.56
C LEU A 336 -10.87 -2.36 21.68
N THR A 337 -11.26 -1.12 21.37
CA THR A 337 -10.38 0.04 21.43
C THR A 337 -9.82 0.27 22.83
N ASN A 338 -10.64 0.10 23.88
CA ASN A 338 -10.19 0.25 25.28
C ASN A 338 -9.17 -0.81 25.69
N VAL A 339 -9.16 -1.98 25.06
CA VAL A 339 -8.17 -3.03 25.34
C VAL A 339 -6.91 -2.82 24.50
N VAL A 340 -7.07 -2.46 23.22
CA VAL A 340 -5.98 -2.45 22.24
C VAL A 340 -5.19 -1.13 22.25
N PHE A 341 -5.84 0.01 22.54
CA PHE A 341 -5.23 1.33 22.38
C PHE A 341 -5.29 2.24 23.61
N ALA A 342 -5.99 1.88 24.70
CA ALA A 342 -6.01 2.72 25.91
C ALA A 342 -4.59 2.97 26.48
N TRP A 343 -3.68 2.00 26.37
CA TRP A 343 -2.29 2.17 26.78
C TRP A 343 -1.51 3.18 25.90
N LEU A 344 -1.97 3.47 24.68
CA LEU A 344 -1.40 4.53 23.83
C LEU A 344 -1.84 5.91 24.26
N GLU A 345 -3.00 6.08 24.90
CA GLU A 345 -3.56 7.39 25.27
C GLU A 345 -2.54 8.36 25.88
N PRO A 346 -1.76 8.02 26.93
CA PRO A 346 -0.78 8.93 27.51
C PRO A 346 0.36 9.28 26.55
N LEU A 347 0.63 8.41 25.56
CA LEU A 347 1.67 8.61 24.55
C LEU A 347 1.19 9.54 23.42
N LEU A 348 -0.13 9.67 23.22
CA LEU A 348 -0.70 10.43 22.11
C LEU A 348 -0.80 11.94 22.37
N ALA A 349 -0.67 12.37 23.62
CA ALA A 349 -0.80 13.78 24.02
C ALA A 349 0.28 14.72 23.45
N ARG A 350 1.46 14.20 23.10
CA ARG A 350 2.59 15.00 22.60
C ARG A 350 2.92 14.60 21.16
N PRO A 351 3.07 15.55 20.21
CA PRO A 351 3.30 15.23 18.80
C PRO A 351 4.47 14.29 18.52
N PHE A 352 5.59 14.44 19.23
CA PHE A 352 6.75 13.55 19.09
C PHE A 352 6.46 12.14 19.59
N LEU A 353 5.86 12.05 20.78
CA LEU A 353 5.59 10.77 21.43
C LEU A 353 4.49 10.00 20.68
N SER A 354 3.48 10.71 20.16
CA SER A 354 2.41 10.12 19.36
C SER A 354 2.95 9.60 18.03
N THR A 355 3.82 10.36 17.36
CA THR A 355 4.49 9.93 16.13
C THR A 355 5.34 8.68 16.36
N PHE A 356 6.18 8.69 17.42
CA PHE A 356 7.02 7.55 17.76
C PHE A 356 6.18 6.30 18.09
N ALA A 357 5.21 6.46 18.99
CA ALA A 357 4.39 5.36 19.49
C ALA A 357 3.56 4.76 18.36
N LEU A 358 2.88 5.57 17.53
CA LEU A 358 2.07 5.06 16.43
C LEU A 358 2.91 4.35 15.38
N TYR A 359 4.06 4.92 14.99
CA TYR A 359 4.92 4.29 14.00
C TYR A 359 5.43 2.92 14.46
N TRP A 360 6.03 2.84 15.66
CA TRP A 360 6.60 1.58 16.14
C TRP A 360 5.54 0.57 16.54
N THR A 361 4.41 1.01 17.09
CA THR A 361 3.30 0.10 17.40
C THR A 361 2.73 -0.49 16.12
N GLY A 362 2.48 0.32 15.10
CA GLY A 362 1.98 -0.17 13.82
C GLY A 362 3.00 -1.06 13.09
N PHE A 363 4.29 -0.70 13.11
CA PHE A 363 5.38 -1.54 12.59
C PHE A 363 5.41 -2.91 13.28
N VAL A 364 5.39 -2.96 14.61
CA VAL A 364 5.40 -4.20 15.38
C VAL A 364 4.12 -5.01 15.13
N TYR A 365 2.97 -4.35 15.06
CA TYR A 365 1.70 -4.99 14.75
C TYR A 365 1.75 -5.65 13.35
N HIS A 366 2.36 -4.98 12.37
CA HIS A 366 2.55 -5.53 11.03
C HIS A 366 3.43 -6.77 11.01
N LEU A 367 4.41 -6.93 11.91
CA LEU A 367 5.25 -8.14 11.95
C LEU A 367 4.42 -9.42 12.12
N PHE A 368 3.30 -9.33 12.85
CA PHE A 368 2.40 -10.45 13.09
C PHE A 368 1.42 -10.72 11.93
N LEU A 369 1.41 -9.88 10.90
CA LEU A 369 0.48 -9.97 9.78
C LEU A 369 1.25 -10.03 8.47
N ALA A 370 0.96 -11.05 7.66
CA ALA A 370 1.61 -11.23 6.36
C ALA A 370 1.20 -10.15 5.32
N SER A 371 0.09 -9.45 5.55
CA SER A 371 -0.44 -8.43 4.65
C SER A 371 -0.60 -7.09 5.33
N GLU A 372 0.00 -6.05 4.73
CA GLU A 372 -0.21 -4.64 5.09
C GLU A 372 -1.69 -4.23 4.99
N ILE A 373 -2.43 -4.79 4.03
CA ILE A 373 -3.86 -4.48 3.89
C ILE A 373 -4.68 -5.15 5.00
N SER A 374 -4.27 -6.36 5.44
CA SER A 374 -4.81 -7.02 6.63
C SER A 374 -4.55 -6.20 7.89
N MET A 375 -3.32 -5.71 8.08
CA MET A 375 -3.02 -4.78 9.17
C MET A 375 -3.99 -3.60 9.19
N LEU A 376 -4.13 -2.89 8.07
CA LEU A 376 -4.96 -1.69 8.05
C LEU A 376 -6.44 -2.02 8.23
N GLY A 377 -6.94 -3.09 7.62
CA GLY A 377 -8.34 -3.51 7.77
C GLY A 377 -8.70 -3.90 9.21
N THR A 378 -7.77 -4.47 9.96
CA THR A 378 -8.01 -4.98 11.32
C THR A 378 -7.78 -3.95 12.43
N SER A 379 -6.90 -2.96 12.19
CA SER A 379 -6.49 -2.01 13.25
C SER A 379 -6.91 -0.57 12.99
N THR A 380 -7.01 -0.11 11.74
CA THR A 380 -7.37 1.29 11.44
C THR A 380 -8.77 1.65 11.94
N PRO A 381 -9.83 0.80 11.82
CA PRO A 381 -11.14 1.15 12.37
C PRO A 381 -11.11 1.39 13.89
N LEU A 382 -10.34 0.57 14.62
CA LEU A 382 -10.16 0.69 16.08
C LEU A 382 -9.42 1.98 16.44
N LEU A 383 -8.39 2.34 15.67
CA LEU A 383 -7.64 3.59 15.86
C LEU A 383 -8.50 4.81 15.54
N MET A 384 -9.33 4.75 14.49
CA MET A 384 -10.23 5.85 14.14
C MET A 384 -11.30 6.06 15.22
N GLN A 385 -11.89 4.98 15.73
CA GLN A 385 -12.81 5.05 16.88
C GLN A 385 -12.11 5.63 18.12
N PHE A 386 -10.85 5.23 18.38
CA PHE A 386 -10.06 5.79 19.48
C PHE A 386 -9.88 7.31 19.30
N ALA A 387 -9.48 7.73 18.11
CA ALA A 387 -9.24 9.13 17.80
C ALA A 387 -10.50 9.98 17.99
N THR A 388 -11.64 9.54 17.45
CA THR A 388 -12.91 10.28 17.54
C THR A 388 -13.43 10.38 18.98
N THR A 389 -13.32 9.31 19.77
CA THR A 389 -13.78 9.28 21.18
C THR A 389 -12.91 10.13 22.12
N HIS A 390 -11.62 10.28 21.82
CA HIS A 390 -10.67 11.06 22.64
C HIS A 390 -10.42 12.47 22.09
N GLY A 391 -11.17 12.91 21.08
CA GLY A 391 -11.02 14.23 20.46
C GLY A 391 -9.66 14.45 19.77
N LEU A 392 -9.01 13.37 19.34
CA LEU A 392 -7.75 13.41 18.58
C LEU A 392 -8.03 13.45 17.07
N SER A 393 -7.08 13.99 16.30
CA SER A 393 -7.17 14.14 14.85
C SER A 393 -7.16 12.78 14.12
N PRO A 394 -8.29 12.29 13.57
CA PRO A 394 -8.33 10.99 12.90
C PRO A 394 -7.46 10.96 11.65
N LEU A 395 -7.40 12.07 10.91
CA LEU A 395 -6.54 12.23 9.73
C LEU A 395 -5.07 12.01 10.08
N LYS A 396 -4.54 12.74 11.07
CA LYS A 396 -3.12 12.64 11.47
C LYS A 396 -2.76 11.25 11.96
N LEU A 397 -3.58 10.70 12.87
CA LEU A 397 -3.34 9.39 13.47
C LEU A 397 -3.42 8.29 12.40
N GLY A 398 -4.43 8.38 11.53
CA GLY A 398 -4.64 7.43 10.44
C GLY A 398 -3.51 7.45 9.42
N MET A 399 -3.08 8.63 8.98
CA MET A 399 -1.94 8.78 8.08
C MET A 399 -0.67 8.16 8.67
N LEU A 400 -0.31 8.49 9.92
CA LEU A 400 0.82 7.87 10.63
C LEU A 400 0.72 6.34 10.65
N TRP A 401 -0.46 5.82 10.97
CA TRP A 401 -0.71 4.38 11.06
C TRP A 401 -0.59 3.70 9.69
N VAL A 402 -1.12 4.31 8.63
CA VAL A 402 -0.94 3.82 7.26
C VAL A 402 0.53 3.76 6.88
N PHE A 403 1.29 4.81 7.17
CA PHE A 403 2.73 4.86 6.86
C PHE A 403 3.55 3.85 7.68
N SER A 404 3.12 3.52 8.91
CA SER A 404 3.80 2.52 9.75
C SER A 404 3.84 1.11 9.14
N SER A 405 2.91 0.79 8.24
CA SER A 405 2.94 -0.45 7.43
C SER A 405 4.01 -0.48 6.34
N GLY A 406 4.73 0.64 6.14
CA GLY A 406 5.80 0.79 5.16
C GLY A 406 7.11 0.14 5.60
N GLY A 407 7.43 0.19 6.90
CA GLY A 407 8.65 -0.40 7.46
C GLY A 407 8.59 -1.92 7.42
N LYS A 408 9.54 -2.56 6.74
CA LYS A 408 9.53 -4.02 6.53
C LYS A 408 10.91 -4.59 6.70
N ILE A 409 11.02 -5.69 7.42
CA ILE A 409 12.29 -6.36 7.70
C ILE A 409 12.29 -7.82 7.24
N PHE A 410 11.12 -8.34 6.84
CA PHE A 410 10.96 -9.68 6.30
C PHE A 410 10.23 -9.65 4.95
N VAL A 411 10.59 -10.60 4.08
CA VAL A 411 10.05 -10.72 2.72
C VAL A 411 8.54 -10.96 2.71
N TYR A 412 8.03 -11.76 3.65
CA TYR A 412 6.63 -12.17 3.65
C TYR A 412 5.65 -11.02 3.94
N GLN A 413 6.10 -9.91 4.53
CA GLN A 413 5.23 -8.81 4.99
C GLN A 413 4.51 -8.06 3.84
N SER A 414 4.87 -8.34 2.58
CA SER A 414 4.29 -7.67 1.42
C SER A 414 4.47 -8.51 0.16
N GLY A 415 3.40 -8.65 -0.61
CA GLY A 415 3.46 -9.29 -1.94
C GLY A 415 4.49 -8.62 -2.86
N VAL A 416 4.70 -7.30 -2.74
CA VAL A 416 5.71 -6.55 -3.49
C VAL A 416 7.12 -7.07 -3.17
N LEU A 417 7.42 -7.28 -1.89
CA LEU A 417 8.70 -7.84 -1.46
C LEU A 417 8.88 -9.28 -1.92
N VAL A 418 7.84 -10.11 -1.83
CA VAL A 418 7.85 -11.49 -2.32
C VAL A 418 8.14 -11.55 -3.82
N LEU A 419 7.50 -10.70 -4.63
CA LEU A 419 7.74 -10.63 -6.07
C LEU A 419 9.19 -10.24 -6.37
N GLY A 420 9.70 -9.17 -5.75
CA GLY A 420 11.09 -8.76 -5.96
C GLY A 420 12.08 -9.84 -5.53
N TYR A 421 11.79 -10.53 -4.42
CA TYR A 421 12.59 -11.64 -3.92
C TYR A 421 12.60 -12.83 -4.90
N ALA A 422 11.48 -13.10 -5.58
CA ALA A 422 11.37 -14.18 -6.56
C ALA A 422 12.29 -14.03 -7.78
N TYR A 423 12.77 -12.81 -8.09
CA TYR A 423 13.79 -12.60 -9.13
C TYR A 423 15.19 -13.11 -8.72
N GLY A 424 15.41 -13.46 -7.45
CA GLY A 424 16.62 -14.14 -6.98
C GLY A 424 17.87 -13.27 -6.82
N TYR A 425 17.78 -11.95 -7.02
CA TYR A 425 18.94 -11.06 -6.96
C TYR A 425 19.39 -10.69 -5.54
N PHE A 426 18.50 -10.74 -4.55
CA PHE A 426 18.83 -10.47 -3.14
C PHE A 426 18.33 -11.58 -2.22
N ARG A 427 18.89 -11.66 -1.01
CA ARG A 427 18.56 -12.67 0.02
C ARG A 427 17.69 -12.04 1.12
N ALA A 428 17.01 -12.87 1.92
CA ALA A 428 16.20 -12.37 3.03
C ALA A 428 17.01 -11.53 4.04
N LYS A 429 18.29 -11.87 4.27
CA LYS A 429 19.21 -11.07 5.11
C LYS A 429 19.44 -9.65 4.58
N ASP A 430 19.32 -9.45 3.26
CA ASP A 430 19.55 -8.18 2.60
C ASP A 430 18.36 -7.24 2.88
N ILE A 431 17.13 -7.80 2.87
CA ILE A 431 15.90 -7.12 3.32
C ILE A 431 15.98 -6.80 4.81
N LEU A 432 16.42 -7.73 5.66
CA LEU A 432 16.55 -7.47 7.09
C LEU A 432 17.47 -6.26 7.35
N ARG A 433 18.65 -6.22 6.71
CA ARG A 433 19.63 -5.14 6.88
C ARG A 433 19.11 -3.80 6.36
N LEU A 434 18.66 -3.75 5.11
CA LEU A 434 18.14 -2.52 4.52
C LEU A 434 16.88 -2.07 5.26
N GLY A 435 15.96 -3.00 5.50
CA GLY A 435 14.68 -2.77 6.15
C GLY A 435 14.79 -2.19 7.55
N LEU A 436 15.74 -2.68 8.37
CA LEU A 436 15.97 -2.12 9.71
C LEU A 436 16.45 -0.67 9.63
N ILE A 437 17.39 -0.37 8.72
CA ILE A 437 17.92 0.98 8.54
C ILE A 437 16.85 1.91 7.98
N MET A 438 16.08 1.45 6.99
CA MET A 438 15.00 2.22 6.39
C MET A 438 13.87 2.46 7.38
N SER A 439 13.47 1.47 8.17
CA SER A 439 12.41 1.64 9.18
C SER A 439 12.83 2.63 10.28
N LEU A 440 14.10 2.60 10.70
CA LEU A 440 14.63 3.60 11.61
C LEU A 440 14.67 4.99 10.96
N ALA A 441 15.10 5.09 9.70
CA ALA A 441 15.13 6.34 8.97
C ALA A 441 13.73 6.94 8.78
N ASP A 442 12.76 6.12 8.41
CA ASP A 442 11.35 6.47 8.28
C ASP A 442 10.80 7.01 9.61
N SER A 443 11.10 6.35 10.73
CA SER A 443 10.72 6.81 12.07
C SER A 443 11.32 8.18 12.40
N LEU A 444 12.63 8.34 12.21
CA LEU A 444 13.34 9.59 12.49
C LEU A 444 12.86 10.74 11.59
N MET A 445 12.58 10.44 10.34
CA MET A 445 12.02 11.38 9.38
C MET A 445 10.62 11.83 9.82
N LEU A 446 9.73 10.91 10.18
CA LEU A 446 8.39 11.27 10.66
C LEU A 446 8.45 12.10 11.94
N LEU A 447 9.40 11.83 12.85
CA LEU A 447 9.62 12.64 14.06
C LEU A 447 10.00 14.10 13.76
N ILE A 448 10.45 14.40 12.55
CA ILE A 448 10.70 15.77 12.09
C ILE A 448 9.48 16.28 11.31
N VAL A 449 9.00 15.52 10.32
CA VAL A 449 7.96 15.99 9.41
C VAL A 449 6.61 16.19 10.14
N VAL A 450 6.22 15.29 11.02
CA VAL A 450 4.89 15.31 11.64
C VAL A 450 4.76 16.41 12.70
N PRO A 451 5.73 16.66 13.60
CA PRO A 451 5.60 17.75 14.57
C PRO A 451 5.82 19.15 13.97
N PHE A 452 6.66 19.27 12.92
CA PHE A 452 7.07 20.58 12.41
C PHE A 452 6.41 20.98 11.09
N TYR A 453 6.25 20.06 10.13
CA TYR A 453 5.73 20.39 8.80
C TYR A 453 4.22 20.22 8.69
N TRP A 454 3.66 19.12 9.20
CA TRP A 454 2.22 18.84 9.13
C TRP A 454 1.34 19.97 9.71
N PRO A 455 1.68 20.60 10.85
CA PRO A 455 0.90 21.72 11.37
C PRO A 455 0.89 22.96 10.47
N LEU A 456 1.96 23.18 9.68
CA LEU A 456 2.07 24.31 8.74
C LEU A 456 1.11 24.16 7.55
N ILE A 457 0.79 22.92 7.18
CA ILE A 457 -0.16 22.59 6.10
C ILE A 457 -1.56 22.24 6.65
N GLY A 458 -1.83 22.51 7.93
CA GLY A 458 -3.15 22.37 8.54
C GLY A 458 -3.48 21.01 9.14
N ILE A 459 -2.55 20.04 9.15
CA ILE A 459 -2.73 18.73 9.80
C ILE A 459 -2.20 18.82 11.24
N ARG A 460 -3.11 18.97 12.22
CA ARG A 460 -2.76 19.17 13.64
C ARG A 460 -2.94 17.93 14.49
#